data_AF-A0A7Z0Q313-F1
#
_entry.id   AF-A0A7Z0Q313-F1
#
_cell.length_a   1.000
_cell.length_b   1.000
_cell.length_c   1.000
_cell.angle_alpha   90.00
_cell.angle_beta   90.00
_cell.angle_gamma   90.00
#
_symmetry.space_group_name_H-M   'P 1'
#
loop_
_entity.id
_entity.type
_entity.pdbx_description
1 polymer ?
#
loop_
_entity_poly.entity_id
_entity_poly.type
_entity_poly.pdbx_seq_one_letter_code
_entity_poly.pdbx_strand_id
1 'polypeptide(L)'
;PLVLPERGGVSLQVVVGAAEDGGRRPVTVHSAPAGEDSDSWTRHASGYLTSTAPVEAGVVLTEWPPRQAEPVSVEGLYEVLADAGFGYGPVFQGLRGVWRRGQEVFAEVALPQEAWAEAGRFG
;
A
#
# COMPACT_ATOMS: atom_id res chain seq x y z
N PRO A 1 0.56 9.78 -10.26
CA PRO A 1 1.27 8.48 -10.22
C PRO A 1 2.78 8.75 -10.27
N LEU A 2 3.57 8.10 -9.42
CA LEU A 2 5.03 8.19 -9.44
C LEU A 2 5.58 7.09 -10.34
N VAL A 3 5.99 7.45 -11.55
CA VAL A 3 6.62 6.51 -12.49
C VAL A 3 8.11 6.41 -12.13
N LEU A 4 8.58 5.19 -11.91
CA LEU A 4 10.00 4.94 -11.65
C LEU A 4 10.71 4.68 -12.99
N PRO A 5 11.83 5.37 -13.26
CA PRO A 5 12.62 5.10 -14.46
C PRO A 5 13.29 3.73 -14.32
N GLU A 6 13.47 3.03 -15.44
CA GLU A 6 14.18 1.73 -15.48
C GLU A 6 15.64 1.85 -14.99
N ARG A 7 16.23 3.03 -15.14
CA ARG A 7 17.61 3.34 -14.75
C ARG A 7 17.67 4.71 -14.08
N GLY A 8 18.60 4.85 -13.15
CA GLY A 8 18.73 6.06 -12.33
C GLY A 8 17.78 6.01 -11.12
N GLY A 9 17.32 7.18 -10.68
CA GLY A 9 16.44 7.28 -9.53
C GLY A 9 15.55 8.51 -9.58
N VAL A 10 14.73 8.65 -8.54
CA VAL A 10 13.92 9.85 -8.30
C VAL A 10 14.30 10.43 -6.96
N SER A 11 14.42 11.74 -6.89
CA SER A 11 14.48 12.47 -5.62
C SER A 11 13.07 12.52 -5.03
N LEU A 12 12.93 12.15 -3.76
CA LEU A 12 11.67 12.21 -3.03
C LEU A 12 11.68 13.33 -1.99
N GLN A 13 10.57 14.06 -1.89
CA GLN A 13 10.37 15.05 -0.85
C GLN A 13 8.99 14.85 -0.21
N VAL A 14 8.99 14.68 1.11
CA VAL A 14 7.77 14.65 1.92
C VAL A 14 7.71 15.94 2.73
N VAL A 15 6.71 16.77 2.46
CA VAL A 15 6.53 18.06 3.13
C VAL A 15 5.42 17.92 4.15
N VAL A 16 5.75 18.18 5.42
CA VAL A 16 4.79 18.23 6.53
C VAL A 16 4.64 19.68 6.97
N GLY A 17 3.41 20.20 6.86
CA GLY A 17 3.12 21.58 7.21
C GLY A 17 2.99 21.81 8.72
N ALA A 18 2.78 23.08 9.07
CA ALA A 18 2.39 23.47 10.42
C ALA A 18 1.10 22.76 10.84
N ALA A 19 0.91 22.60 12.15
CA ALA A 19 -0.35 22.09 12.67
C ALA A 19 -1.47 23.09 12.37
N GLU A 20 -2.58 22.59 11.85
CA GLU A 20 -3.82 23.34 11.69
C GLU A 20 -4.66 23.28 12.98
N ASP A 21 -5.74 24.06 13.00
CA ASP A 21 -6.77 23.96 14.02
C ASP A 21 -7.28 22.51 14.11
N GLY A 22 -7.27 21.93 15.30
CA GLY A 22 -7.57 20.50 15.54
C GLY A 22 -6.34 19.57 15.51
N GLY A 23 -5.12 20.11 15.37
CA GLY A 23 -3.87 19.38 15.61
C GLY A 23 -3.40 18.46 14.47
N ARG A 24 -4.14 18.41 13.36
CA ARG A 24 -3.70 17.71 12.14
C ARG A 24 -2.65 18.52 11.40
N ARG A 25 -1.82 17.86 10.60
CA ARG A 25 -0.78 18.50 9.76
C ARG A 25 -0.99 18.11 8.30
N PRO A 26 -1.03 19.07 7.36
CA PRO A 26 -1.07 18.73 5.95
C PRO A 26 0.25 18.03 5.57
N VAL A 27 0.16 16.97 4.78
CA VAL A 27 1.30 16.24 4.23
C VAL A 27 1.18 16.17 2.72
N THR A 28 2.30 16.35 2.03
CA THR A 28 2.37 16.19 0.57
C THR A 28 3.62 15.41 0.19
N VAL A 29 3.52 14.59 -0.86
CA VAL A 29 4.62 13.78 -1.39
C VAL A 29 4.91 14.25 -2.81
N HIS A 30 6.16 14.63 -3.05
CA HIS A 30 6.66 15.11 -4.34
C HIS A 30 7.83 14.26 -4.82
N SER A 31 8.02 14.23 -6.14
CA SER A 31 9.25 13.71 -6.74
C SER A 31 9.79 14.61 -7.84
N ALA A 32 11.07 14.48 -8.10
CA ALA A 32 11.75 15.01 -9.28
C ALA A 32 12.77 13.95 -9.79
N PRO A 33 13.23 14.03 -11.05
CA PRO A 33 14.36 13.22 -11.51
C PRO A 33 15.58 13.37 -10.58
N ALA A 34 16.28 12.26 -10.30
CA ALA A 34 17.49 12.32 -9.48
C ALA A 34 18.69 12.90 -10.25
N GLY A 35 19.53 13.67 -9.56
CA GLY A 35 20.80 14.18 -10.11
C GLY A 35 20.69 15.47 -10.91
N GLU A 36 19.50 16.04 -11.04
CA GLU A 36 19.28 17.38 -11.60
C GLU A 36 18.83 18.31 -10.48
N ASP A 37 19.40 19.52 -10.41
CA ASP A 37 18.80 20.63 -9.67
C ASP A 37 17.51 21.02 -10.43
N SER A 38 16.47 20.27 -10.14
CA SER A 38 15.18 20.35 -10.82
C SER A 38 14.24 21.25 -10.02
N ASP A 39 13.84 22.36 -10.64
CA ASP A 39 12.73 23.19 -10.15
C ASP A 39 11.36 22.53 -10.42
N SER A 40 11.33 21.39 -11.13
CA SER A 40 10.11 20.73 -11.62
C SER A 40 9.66 19.56 -10.74
N TRP A 41 9.40 19.84 -9.46
CA TRP A 41 8.79 18.88 -8.55
C TRP A 41 7.33 18.56 -8.94
N THR A 42 7.00 17.28 -9.04
CA THR A 42 5.64 16.80 -9.28
C THR A 42 5.03 16.26 -7.99
N ARG A 43 3.83 16.73 -7.62
CA ARG A 43 3.08 16.22 -6.47
C ARG A 43 2.32 14.95 -6.83
N HIS A 44 2.49 13.89 -6.04
CA HIS A 44 1.84 12.59 -6.25
C HIS A 44 0.72 12.31 -5.25
N ALA A 45 0.87 12.79 -4.02
CA ALA A 45 -0.09 12.60 -2.96
C ALA A 45 -0.20 13.85 -2.06
N SER A 46 -1.36 14.03 -1.48
CA SER A 46 -1.65 15.05 -0.46
C SER A 46 -2.66 14.50 0.53
N GLY A 47 -2.52 14.85 1.80
CA GLY A 47 -3.42 14.42 2.86
C GLY A 47 -3.12 15.10 4.18
N TYR A 48 -3.53 14.47 5.28
CA TYR A 48 -3.29 14.96 6.63
C TYR A 48 -2.73 13.85 7.52
N LEU A 49 -1.82 14.23 8.41
CA LEU A 49 -1.36 13.43 9.54
C LEU A 49 -2.11 13.88 10.78
N THR A 50 -2.58 12.94 11.59
CA THR A 50 -3.21 13.18 12.90
C THR A 50 -2.54 12.31 13.95
N SER A 51 -2.50 12.79 15.19
CA SER A 51 -2.01 12.00 16.34
C SER A 51 -3.09 11.10 16.93
N THR A 52 -4.36 11.39 16.64
CA THR A 52 -5.51 10.58 17.08
C THR A 52 -5.73 9.45 16.10
N ALA A 53 -5.62 8.21 16.59
CA ALA A 53 -6.13 7.07 15.84
C ALA A 53 -7.65 7.21 15.66
N PRO A 54 -8.20 6.92 14.48
CA PRO A 54 -9.64 6.74 14.33
C PRO A 54 -10.11 5.70 15.36
N VAL A 55 -11.26 5.94 15.99
CA VAL A 55 -11.93 4.89 16.75
C VAL A 55 -12.48 3.91 15.72
N GLU A 56 -11.68 2.92 15.33
CA GLU A 56 -12.15 1.86 14.47
C GLU A 56 -13.19 1.03 15.22
N ALA A 57 -14.34 0.82 14.58
CA ALA A 57 -15.20 -0.32 14.89
C ALA A 57 -14.47 -1.58 14.40
N GLY A 58 -13.44 -2.00 15.15
CA GLY A 58 -12.57 -3.10 14.76
C GLY A 58 -13.36 -4.37 14.56
N VAL A 59 -13.29 -4.97 13.37
CA VAL A 59 -13.69 -6.35 13.17
C VAL A 59 -12.75 -7.20 14.01
N VAL A 60 -13.29 -7.88 15.01
CA VAL A 60 -12.51 -8.73 15.91
C VAL A 60 -12.08 -9.99 15.14
N LEU A 61 -10.83 -10.03 14.70
CA LEU A 61 -10.22 -11.14 13.95
C LEU A 61 -9.76 -12.30 14.86
N THR A 62 -10.41 -12.52 16.01
CA THR A 62 -10.01 -13.58 16.97
C THR A 62 -10.31 -15.00 16.46
N GLU A 63 -11.08 -15.14 15.38
CA GLU A 63 -11.39 -16.42 14.74
C GLU A 63 -11.07 -16.33 13.23
N TRP A 64 -10.18 -17.21 12.77
CA TRP A 64 -9.70 -17.22 11.38
C TRP A 64 -9.64 -18.65 10.81
N PRO A 65 -10.18 -18.91 9.62
CA PRO A 65 -10.98 -17.98 8.81
C PRO A 65 -12.33 -17.64 9.50
N PRO A 66 -12.95 -16.49 9.18
CA PRO A 66 -14.16 -16.04 9.87
C PRO A 66 -15.32 -17.03 9.72
N ARG A 67 -16.13 -17.20 10.77
CA ARG A 67 -17.33 -18.05 10.70
C ARG A 67 -18.25 -17.60 9.59
N GLN A 68 -18.83 -18.60 8.91
CA GLN A 68 -19.80 -18.42 7.82
C GLN A 68 -19.20 -17.65 6.62
N ALA A 69 -17.88 -17.56 6.51
CA ALA A 69 -17.21 -17.06 5.32
C ALA A 69 -16.83 -18.23 4.42
N GLU A 70 -17.23 -18.15 3.16
CA GLU A 70 -16.93 -19.16 2.15
C GLU A 70 -15.58 -18.88 1.50
N PRO A 71 -14.70 -19.89 1.34
CA PRO A 71 -13.43 -19.70 0.66
C PRO A 71 -13.65 -19.34 -0.82
N VAL A 72 -12.81 -18.42 -1.33
CA VAL A 72 -12.77 -18.02 -2.73
C VAL A 72 -11.43 -18.50 -3.30
N SER A 73 -11.49 -19.26 -4.40
CA SER A 73 -10.26 -19.69 -5.07
C SER A 73 -9.48 -18.47 -5.59
N VAL A 74 -8.18 -18.47 -5.34
CA VAL A 74 -7.21 -17.48 -5.85
C VAL A 74 -6.26 -18.11 -6.86
N GLU A 75 -6.50 -19.36 -7.27
CA GLU A 75 -5.73 -20.04 -8.29
C GLU A 75 -5.79 -19.29 -9.63
N GLY A 76 -4.65 -19.09 -10.27
CA GLY A 76 -4.55 -18.34 -11.52
C GLY A 76 -4.85 -16.84 -11.42
N LEU A 77 -5.14 -16.30 -10.23
CA LEU A 77 -5.52 -14.89 -10.06
C LEU A 77 -4.48 -13.93 -10.67
N TYR A 78 -3.20 -14.12 -10.34
CA TYR A 78 -2.14 -13.24 -10.82
C TYR A 78 -1.85 -13.39 -12.31
N GLU A 79 -2.13 -14.55 -12.90
CA GLU A 79 -2.03 -14.79 -14.35
C GLU A 79 -3.13 -14.00 -15.08
N VAL A 80 -4.37 -14.11 -14.61
CA VAL A 80 -5.51 -13.34 -15.14
C VAL A 80 -5.28 -11.83 -14.99
N LEU A 81 -4.71 -11.39 -13.87
CA LEU A 81 -4.36 -9.99 -13.64
C LEU A 81 -3.23 -9.54 -14.59
N ALA A 82 -2.23 -10.39 -14.84
CA ALA A 82 -1.17 -10.09 -15.80
C ALA A 82 -1.71 -9.95 -17.23
N ASP A 83 -2.61 -10.84 -17.66
CA ASP A 83 -3.29 -10.76 -18.95
C ASP A 83 -4.15 -9.48 -19.08
N ALA A 84 -4.68 -8.98 -17.97
CA ALA A 84 -5.39 -7.70 -17.90
C ALA A 84 -4.46 -6.46 -17.81
N GLY A 85 -3.13 -6.65 -17.83
CA GLY A 85 -2.13 -5.58 -17.82
C GLY A 85 -1.56 -5.24 -16.43
N PHE A 86 -1.92 -5.97 -15.38
CA PHE A 86 -1.38 -5.78 -14.04
C PHE A 86 -0.17 -6.69 -13.81
N GLY A 87 1.02 -6.19 -14.16
CA GLY A 87 2.29 -6.88 -13.97
C GLY A 87 2.78 -6.91 -12.52
N TYR A 88 2.05 -7.57 -11.62
CA TYR A 88 2.49 -7.74 -10.23
C TYR A 88 3.72 -8.64 -10.16
N GLY A 89 4.88 -8.06 -9.80
CA GLY A 89 6.10 -8.82 -9.54
C GLY A 89 6.00 -9.67 -8.26
N PRO A 90 6.94 -10.60 -8.02
CA PRO A 90 6.86 -11.60 -6.93
C PRO A 90 6.56 -11.01 -5.54
N VAL A 91 7.15 -9.86 -5.22
CA VAL A 91 6.95 -9.16 -3.92
C VAL A 91 5.51 -8.67 -3.73
N PHE A 92 4.80 -8.40 -4.82
CA PHE A 92 3.39 -7.96 -4.80
C PHE A 92 2.39 -9.12 -4.94
N GLN A 93 2.87 -10.35 -5.11
CA GLN A 93 2.02 -11.56 -5.18
C GLN A 93 1.80 -12.20 -3.81
N GLY A 94 1.43 -11.38 -2.81
CA GLY A 94 1.36 -11.81 -1.40
C GLY A 94 0.05 -12.48 -0.97
N LEU A 95 -0.98 -12.54 -1.81
CA LEU A 95 -2.29 -13.08 -1.44
C LEU A 95 -2.24 -14.59 -1.23
N ARG A 96 -2.62 -15.07 -0.04
CA ARG A 96 -2.58 -16.50 0.35
C ARG A 96 -3.94 -17.16 0.42
N GLY A 97 -4.98 -16.39 0.77
CA GLY A 97 -6.35 -16.90 0.87
C GLY A 97 -7.35 -15.76 0.88
N VAL A 98 -8.55 -16.04 0.37
CA VAL A 98 -9.68 -15.10 0.36
C VAL A 98 -10.93 -15.83 0.83
N TRP A 99 -11.72 -15.18 1.66
CA TRP A 99 -13.03 -15.66 2.10
C TRP A 99 -14.07 -14.55 1.95
N ARG A 100 -15.31 -14.94 1.67
CA ARG A 100 -16.42 -13.99 1.49
C ARG A 100 -17.59 -14.33 2.40
N ARG A 101 -18.14 -13.31 3.06
CA ARG A 101 -19.38 -13.40 3.84
C ARG A 101 -20.31 -12.27 3.41
N GLY A 102 -21.32 -12.58 2.61
CA GLY A 102 -22.19 -11.55 2.03
C GLY A 102 -21.40 -10.54 1.18
N GLN A 103 -21.27 -9.30 1.66
CA GLN A 103 -20.50 -8.22 1.02
C GLN A 103 -19.09 -8.04 1.63
N GLU A 104 -18.78 -8.73 2.72
CA GLU A 104 -17.46 -8.68 3.36
C GLU A 104 -16.48 -9.59 2.62
N VAL A 105 -15.27 -9.10 2.41
CA VAL A 105 -14.14 -9.86 1.88
C VAL A 105 -13.04 -9.88 2.92
N PHE A 106 -12.57 -11.07 3.25
CA PHE A 106 -11.46 -11.32 4.14
C PHE A 106 -10.30 -11.88 3.31
N ALA A 107 -9.09 -11.42 3.58
CA ALA A 107 -7.91 -11.86 2.87
C ALA A 107 -6.76 -12.15 3.83
N GLU A 108 -6.03 -13.21 3.55
CA GLU A 108 -4.72 -13.47 4.15
C GLU A 108 -3.66 -13.02 3.16
N VAL A 109 -2.79 -12.09 3.60
CA VAL A 109 -1.73 -11.52 2.76
C VAL A 109 -0.42 -11.62 3.52
N ALA A 110 0.61 -12.18 2.90
CA ALA A 110 1.94 -12.31 3.46
C ALA A 110 3.01 -12.06 2.40
N LEU A 111 4.07 -11.33 2.77
CA LEU A 111 5.23 -11.15 1.90
C LEU A 111 5.83 -12.51 1.52
N PRO A 112 6.37 -12.64 0.29
CA PRO A 112 7.18 -13.81 -0.06
C PRO A 112 8.45 -13.84 0.81
N GLN A 113 8.96 -15.05 1.08
CA GLN A 113 10.00 -15.28 2.09
C GLN A 113 11.29 -14.50 1.80
N GLU A 114 11.59 -14.31 0.52
CA GLU A 114 12.75 -13.59 0.02
C GLU A 114 12.75 -12.12 0.44
N ALA A 115 11.57 -11.52 0.63
CA ALA A 115 11.42 -10.13 1.05
C ALA A 115 11.47 -9.93 2.57
N TRP A 116 11.45 -11.01 3.37
CA TRP A 116 11.34 -10.89 4.83
C TRP A 116 12.54 -10.20 5.48
N ALA A 117 13.75 -10.44 4.97
CA ALA A 117 14.97 -9.83 5.50
C ALA A 117 14.99 -8.30 5.31
N GLU A 118 14.40 -7.82 4.21
CA GLU A 118 14.33 -6.40 3.91
C GLU A 118 13.10 -5.73 4.53
N ALA A 119 12.05 -6.50 4.84
CA ALA A 119 10.77 -5.99 5.34
C ALA A 119 10.93 -5.04 6.54
N GLY A 120 11.78 -5.38 7.52
CA GLY A 120 12.00 -4.55 8.71
C GLY A 120 12.69 -3.20 8.45
N ARG A 121 13.16 -2.95 7.22
CA ARG A 121 13.69 -1.64 6.79
C ARG A 121 12.58 -0.68 6.36
N PHE A 122 11.39 -1.20 6.12
CA PHE A 122 10.19 -0.46 5.74
C PHE A 122 9.26 -0.45 6.97
N GLY A 123 8.60 0.69 7.21
CA GLY A 123 7.87 0.98 8.46
C GLY A 123 6.64 0.13 8.71
#